data_AF-A0A536A8J6-F1
#
_entry.id   AF-A0A536A8J6-F1
#
_cell.length_a   1.000
_cell.length_b   1.000
_cell.length_c   1.000
_cell.angle_alpha   90.00
_cell.angle_beta   90.00
_cell.angle_gamma   90.00
#
_symmetry.space_group_name_H-M   'P 1'
#
loop_
_entity.id
_entity.type
_entity.pdbx_description
1 polymer ?
#
loop_
_entity_poly.entity_id
_entity_poly.type
_entity_poly.pdbx_seq_one_letter_code
_entity_poly.pdbx_strand_id
1 'polypeptide(L)' 'MTYVITQPCIGVKDASCVDVCPVDCIHPSQNEEEFDTVEQLYINPDECIDCGACEPACPVTAIFEESATPDE' A
#
# COMPACT_ATOMS: atom_id res chain seq x y z
N MET A 1 -1.77 -9.20 11.38
CA MET A 1 -2.71 -8.13 11.00
C MET A 1 -2.33 -7.72 9.59
N THR A 2 -2.87 -6.64 9.04
CA THR A 2 -2.38 -6.08 7.78
C THR A 2 -2.30 -4.56 7.86
N TYR A 3 -1.49 -3.99 6.98
CA TYR A 3 -1.61 -2.59 6.59
C TYR A 3 -2.63 -2.47 5.44
N VAL A 4 -3.33 -1.35 5.37
CA VAL A 4 -4.34 -1.03 4.36
C VAL A 4 -4.02 0.31 3.69
N ILE A 5 -4.32 0.43 2.39
CA ILE A 5 -4.12 1.66 1.61
C ILE A 5 -5.45 2.36 1.41
N THR A 6 -5.54 3.57 1.93
CA THR A 6 -6.75 4.40 1.94
C THR A 6 -6.75 5.43 0.81
N GLN A 7 -7.86 6.17 0.67
CA GLN A 7 -8.12 7.11 -0.42
C GLN A 7 -7.01 8.14 -0.75
N PRO A 8 -6.12 8.61 0.15
CA PRO A 8 -5.06 9.57 -0.22
C PRO A 8 -4.05 9.02 -1.24
N CYS A 9 -4.01 7.71 -1.50
CA CYS A 9 -3.21 7.10 -2.57
C CYS A 9 -3.76 7.38 -3.98
N ILE A 10 -5.06 7.67 -4.10
CA ILE A 10 -5.79 7.83 -5.38
C ILE A 10 -5.17 8.95 -6.21
N GLY A 11 -4.72 8.61 -7.42
CA GLY A 11 -4.09 9.53 -8.37
C GLY A 11 -2.67 9.99 -7.98
N VAL A 12 -2.14 9.55 -6.83
CA VAL A 12 -0.76 9.80 -6.42
C VAL A 12 0.16 8.70 -6.93
N LYS A 13 -0.20 7.43 -6.65
CA LYS A 13 0.50 6.20 -7.12
C LYS A 13 2.05 6.24 -7.06
N ASP A 14 2.62 6.97 -6.10
CA ASP A 14 4.07 7.21 -5.97
C ASP A 14 4.90 5.90 -5.84
N ALA A 15 4.31 4.89 -5.20
CA ALA A 15 4.86 3.54 -5.05
C ALA A 15 6.19 3.41 -4.27
N SER A 16 6.70 4.45 -3.60
CA SER A 16 7.82 4.31 -2.64
C SER A 16 7.54 3.31 -1.50
N CYS A 17 6.28 2.95 -1.27
CA CYS A 17 5.88 1.88 -0.36
C CYS A 17 6.23 0.46 -0.86
N VAL A 18 6.36 0.25 -2.18
CA VAL A 18 6.75 -1.02 -2.82
C VAL A 18 8.25 -1.25 -2.60
N ASP A 19 9.10 -0.28 -2.92
CA ASP A 19 10.57 -0.35 -2.76
C ASP A 19 11.04 -0.68 -1.32
N VAL A 20 10.23 -0.37 -0.31
CA VAL A 20 10.52 -0.67 1.11
C VAL A 20 9.84 -1.93 1.62
N CYS A 21 9.00 -2.60 0.81
CA CYS A 21 8.26 -3.78 1.24
C CYS A 21 9.16 -5.04 1.19
N PRO A 22 9.49 -5.67 2.32
CA PRO A 22 10.45 -6.80 2.36
C PRO A 22 9.91 -8.10 1.75
N VAL A 23 8.63 -8.11 1.34
CA VAL A 23 7.88 -9.26 0.80
C VAL A 23 7.11 -8.89 -0.48
N ASP A 24 7.32 -7.69 -1.03
CA ASP A 24 6.74 -7.18 -2.29
C ASP A 24 5.20 -7.23 -2.39
N CYS A 25 4.49 -7.34 -1.26
CA CYS A 25 3.04 -7.62 -1.19
C CYS A 25 2.12 -6.42 -1.55
N ILE A 26 2.55 -5.52 -2.44
CA ILE A 26 1.86 -4.26 -2.76
C ILE A 26 1.69 -4.13 -4.29
N HIS A 27 0.44 -4.27 -4.75
CA HIS A 27 0.11 -4.36 -6.16
C HIS A 27 -0.95 -3.33 -6.61
N PRO A 28 -0.99 -3.01 -7.91
CA PRO A 28 0.05 -3.29 -8.91
C PRO A 28 1.28 -2.38 -8.70
N SER A 29 2.48 -2.94 -8.83
CA SER A 29 3.75 -2.22 -8.79
C SER A 29 4.00 -1.44 -10.10
N GLN A 30 4.96 -0.49 -10.10
CA GLN A 30 5.30 0.32 -11.29
C GLN A 30 5.72 -0.50 -12.55
N ASN A 31 6.03 -1.80 -12.39
CA ASN A 31 6.42 -2.70 -13.47
C ASN A 31 5.25 -3.52 -14.06
N GLU A 32 4.06 -3.45 -13.47
CA GLU A 32 2.88 -4.24 -13.88
C GLU A 32 1.97 -3.41 -14.81
N GLU A 33 1.44 -4.04 -15.87
CA GLU A 33 0.57 -3.35 -16.86
C GLU A 33 -0.72 -2.78 -16.24
N GLU A 34 -1.13 -3.30 -15.08
CA GLU A 34 -2.29 -2.84 -14.31
C GLU A 34 -2.01 -1.54 -13.52
N PHE A 35 -0.76 -1.10 -13.41
CA PHE A 35 -0.39 0.15 -12.72
C PHE A 35 -1.05 1.39 -13.34
N ASP A 36 -1.22 1.43 -14.66
CA ASP A 36 -1.92 2.52 -15.35
C ASP A 36 -3.45 2.41 -15.25
N THR A 37 -4.00 1.20 -15.04
CA THR A 37 -5.46 0.97 -15.03
C THR A 37 -6.10 1.19 -13.68
N VAL A 38 -5.38 0.98 -12.57
CA VAL A 38 -5.85 1.30 -11.22
C VAL A 38 -5.70 2.78 -10.88
N GLU A 39 -6.53 3.28 -9.95
CA GLU A 39 -6.39 4.64 -9.42
C GLU A 39 -5.52 4.70 -8.15
N GLN A 40 -5.38 3.59 -7.42
CA GLN A 40 -4.57 3.45 -6.19
C GLN A 40 -3.87 2.08 -6.11
N LEU A 41 -2.95 1.96 -5.15
CA LEU A 41 -2.30 0.70 -4.78
C LEU A 41 -3.12 -0.08 -3.73
N TYR A 42 -2.83 -1.38 -3.59
CA TYR A 42 -3.44 -2.29 -2.62
C TYR A 42 -2.36 -3.16 -1.96
N ILE A 43 -2.56 -3.52 -0.68
CA ILE A 43 -1.69 -4.44 0.07
C ILE A 43 -2.38 -5.80 0.13
N ASN A 44 -1.66 -6.89 -0.14
CA ASN A 44 -2.18 -8.25 0.01
C ASN A 44 -2.11 -8.70 1.49
N PRO A 45 -3.23 -8.90 2.21
CA PRO A 45 -3.22 -9.29 3.61
C PRO A 45 -2.70 -10.71 3.88
N ASP A 46 -2.76 -11.62 2.89
CA ASP A 46 -2.23 -12.99 3.02
C ASP A 46 -0.68 -13.04 2.92
N GLU A 47 -0.06 -11.99 2.38
CA GLU A 47 1.40 -11.88 2.21
C GLU A 47 2.04 -10.79 3.10
N CYS A 48 1.23 -9.88 3.68
CA CYS A 48 1.72 -8.86 4.58
C CYS A 48 2.22 -9.45 5.91
N ILE A 49 3.43 -9.07 6.34
CA ILE A 49 4.09 -9.57 7.56
C ILE A 49 4.15 -8.55 8.70
N ASP A 50 3.22 -7.58 8.71
CA ASP A 50 3.12 -6.46 9.66
C ASP A 50 4.48 -5.80 10.03
N CYS A 51 5.28 -5.50 9.00
CA CYS A 51 6.62 -4.93 9.16
C CYS A 51 6.67 -3.40 9.36
N GLY A 52 5.57 -2.69 9.11
CA GLY A 52 5.45 -1.22 9.27
C GLY A 52 6.32 -0.34 8.37
N ALA A 53 7.11 -0.92 7.44
CA ALA A 53 8.05 -0.15 6.61
C ALA A 53 7.36 0.80 5.61
N CYS A 54 6.17 0.44 5.13
CA CYS A 54 5.43 1.17 4.10
C CYS A 54 4.73 2.45 4.60
N GLU A 55 4.33 2.52 5.88
CA GLU A 55 3.67 3.69 6.48
C GLU A 55 4.54 4.97 6.38
N PRO A 56 5.77 5.02 6.95
CA PRO A 56 6.62 6.23 6.88
C PRO A 56 7.18 6.51 5.49
N ALA A 57 7.10 5.55 4.56
CA ALA A 57 7.51 5.73 3.16
C ALA A 57 6.43 6.38 2.29
N CYS A 58 5.17 6.43 2.73
CA CYS A 58 4.08 7.01 1.95
C CYS A 58 4.08 8.55 2.05
N PRO A 59 4.37 9.30 0.97
CA PRO A 59 4.54 10.77 1.02
C PRO A 59 3.23 11.54 1.33
N VAL A 60 2.09 10.85 1.25
CA VAL A 60 0.73 11.38 1.49
C VAL A 60 0.04 10.70 2.67
N THR A 61 0.76 9.87 3.44
CA THR A 61 0.26 9.14 4.63
C THR A 61 -1.07 8.42 4.36
N ALA A 62 -1.11 7.65 3.27
CA ALA A 62 -2.30 6.89 2.85
C ALA A 62 -2.41 5.50 3.52
N ILE A 63 -1.35 5.04 4.19
CA ILE A 63 -1.20 3.67 4.65
C ILE A 63 -1.30 3.63 6.18
N PHE A 64 -2.12 2.72 6.70
CA PHE A 64 -2.41 2.55 8.13
C PHE A 64 -2.53 1.07 8.48
N GLU A 65 -2.37 0.70 9.76
CA GLU A 65 -2.78 -0.64 10.24
C GLU A 65 -4.31 -0.81 10.13
N GLU A 66 -4.79 -2.02 9.82
CA GLU A 66 -6.24 -2.31 9.72
C GLU A 66 -6.99 -1.95 11.02
N SER A 67 -6.33 -2.12 12.17
CA SER A 67 -6.89 -1.80 13.50
C SER A 67 -6.82 -0.31 13.88
N ALA A 68 -6.16 0.51 13.06
CA ALA A 68 -6.16 1.97 13.17
C ALA A 68 -7.18 2.64 12.25
N THR A 69 -7.62 1.96 11.18
CA THR A 69 -8.84 2.31 10.43
C THR A 69 -10.10 1.85 11.18
N PRO A 70 -11.24 2.55 11.03
CA PRO A 70 -12.51 2.04 11.53
C PRO A 70 -12.97 0.84 10.69
N ASP A 71 -13.46 -0.22 11.36
CA ASP A 71 -14.27 -1.26 10.72
C ASP A 71 -15.53 -0.64 10.07
N GLU A 72 -15.91 -1.08 8.85
CA GLU A 72 -17.13 -0.65 8.14
C GLU A 72 -18.43 -1.33 8.64
#